data_AF-A0AAW1BIB1-F1
#
_entry.id   AF-A0AAW1BIB1-F1
#
_cell.length_a   1.000
_cell.length_b   1.000
_cell.length_c   1.000
_cell.angle_alpha   90.00
_cell.angle_beta   90.00
_cell.angle_gamma   90.00
#
_symmetry.space_group_name_H-M   'P 1'
#
loop_
_entity.id
_entity.type
_entity.pdbx_description
1 polymer ?
#
loop_
_entity_poly.entity_id
_entity_poly.type
_entity_poly.pdbx_seq_one_letter_code
_entity_poly.pdbx_strand_id
1 'polypeptide(L)'
;MRNEFKKSKEPGIGTLKTSQNNVLKRLYFAGRPRSQSSSYCRSSEFVSGYKQKPSAHLLTLPKTAKGGGARLSQESPPEPLSAPPPPRRLFLAPSFAPPLRILPTRRRQPRPPLRVLIHTRHAYAYRAGRPWHSERSHCRSTRHGTGLFYFIMAAARHSTLDFMLSATADCNAIVKGLQSIFQKEGMTETIHNWENHGYLATYVNKNGCFANLRIYPHGLVLVDVQSCNDLNEREEIEQLLNKVEEKMKELFHKSIKRIKRLPVIMRGDAIDRYWPTADGRLVEYDIDEVIYDEESAYQNIKILHSKQFGNILILSGDVNLAESDLAYTKAIMGSGKEDYTNKEVLILGGGDGGILYEIVKMKPKMVTMVEIDQMVIDGCRKFMRKTCGDVLDNLKGECYQVLIEDCIPVLKRYAKEERMFDYVINDLTAVPISTSPEEDSTWEFLRMILDLSMRVLKPDGKYFTQGNCINLTEALSLYEEQLGRLYCPVDFSKEVVCVPSYMELWVFYTIWKKTDI
;
A
#
# COMPACT_ATOMS: atom_id res chain seq x y z
N MET A 1 -55.63 32.97 -30.65
CA MET A 1 -55.64 33.05 -29.18
C MET A 1 -55.39 31.65 -28.66
N ARG A 2 -54.14 31.37 -28.28
CA ARG A 2 -53.68 31.10 -26.90
C ARG A 2 -54.03 29.68 -26.42
N ASN A 3 -53.02 28.81 -26.41
CA ASN A 3 -52.58 28.20 -25.16
C ASN A 3 -51.09 27.86 -25.22
N GLU A 4 -50.39 28.33 -24.20
CA GLU A 4 -48.94 28.30 -23.99
C GLU A 4 -48.50 26.94 -23.46
N PHE A 5 -47.51 26.31 -24.10
CA PHE A 5 -46.69 25.27 -23.50
C PHE A 5 -45.40 25.91 -22.99
N LYS A 6 -45.25 25.98 -21.66
CA LYS A 6 -44.02 26.39 -20.99
C LYS A 6 -43.00 25.24 -20.99
N LYS A 7 -41.82 25.53 -21.53
CA LYS A 7 -40.57 24.77 -21.36
C LYS A 7 -40.18 24.70 -19.88
N SER A 8 -39.85 23.51 -19.38
CA SER A 8 -39.05 23.32 -18.16
C SER A 8 -37.73 22.65 -18.52
N LYS A 9 -36.67 23.16 -17.87
CA LYS A 9 -35.24 23.03 -18.17
C LYS A 9 -34.68 21.63 -17.84
N GLU A 10 -33.75 21.18 -18.68
CA GLU A 10 -32.74 20.16 -18.34
C GLU A 10 -31.80 20.66 -17.22
N PRO A 11 -31.41 19.83 -16.24
CA PRO A 11 -30.23 20.08 -15.43
C PRO A 11 -28.98 19.51 -16.12
N GLY A 12 -28.01 20.39 -16.32
CA GLY A 12 -26.75 20.11 -17.01
C GLY A 12 -25.85 19.13 -16.28
N ILE A 13 -25.08 18.42 -17.09
CA ILE A 13 -24.01 17.49 -16.73
C ILE A 13 -22.94 18.23 -15.91
N GLY A 14 -22.85 17.92 -14.62
CA GLY A 14 -21.77 18.36 -13.74
C GLY A 14 -20.54 17.49 -13.95
N THR A 15 -19.47 18.09 -14.46
CA THR A 15 -18.10 17.53 -14.46
C THR A 15 -17.68 17.10 -13.06
N LEU A 16 -17.51 15.78 -12.86
CA LEU A 16 -16.86 15.18 -11.69
C LEU A 16 -15.42 15.69 -11.58
N LYS A 17 -15.11 16.36 -10.47
CA LYS A 17 -13.76 16.78 -10.12
C LYS A 17 -13.05 15.64 -9.39
N THR A 18 -12.00 15.12 -10.01
CA THR A 18 -11.01 14.13 -9.55
C THR A 18 -10.13 14.57 -8.38
N SER A 19 -10.63 15.38 -7.43
CA SER A 19 -9.80 15.94 -6.34
C SER A 19 -10.10 15.44 -4.92
N GLN A 20 -11.04 14.52 -4.72
CA GLN A 20 -11.40 14.05 -3.37
C GLN A 20 -10.61 12.81 -2.90
N ASN A 21 -10.17 11.91 -3.80
CA ASN A 21 -9.45 10.69 -3.40
C ASN A 21 -8.06 10.95 -2.78
N ASN A 22 -7.40 12.06 -3.12
CA ASN A 22 -6.10 12.42 -2.52
C ASN A 22 -6.23 13.05 -1.11
N VAL A 23 -7.42 13.52 -0.72
CA VAL A 23 -7.65 14.12 0.60
C VAL A 23 -8.05 13.06 1.63
N LEU A 24 -8.82 12.04 1.22
CA LEU A 24 -9.22 10.92 2.07
C LEU A 24 -8.04 9.99 2.43
N LYS A 25 -7.08 9.78 1.51
CA LYS A 25 -5.81 9.08 1.82
C LYS A 25 -5.06 9.71 3.00
N ARG A 26 -5.13 11.04 3.20
CA ARG A 26 -4.49 11.67 4.36
C ARG A 26 -5.14 11.32 5.69
N LEU A 27 -6.39 10.88 5.75
CA LEU A 27 -7.01 10.50 7.03
C LEU A 27 -6.76 9.03 7.39
N TYR A 28 -6.57 8.16 6.38
CA TYR A 28 -6.13 6.77 6.59
C TYR A 28 -4.63 6.66 6.90
N PHE A 29 -3.80 7.59 6.37
CA PHE A 29 -2.33 7.53 6.48
C PHE A 29 -1.69 8.65 7.34
N ALA A 30 -2.46 9.49 8.03
CA ALA A 30 -1.90 10.52 8.92
C ALA A 30 -2.02 10.20 10.41
N GLY A 31 -1.44 9.09 10.84
CA GLY A 31 -0.85 9.04 12.18
C GLY A 31 0.37 9.97 12.20
N ARG A 32 0.22 11.22 12.66
CA ARG A 32 1.39 12.10 12.87
C ARG A 32 2.16 11.62 14.11
N PRO A 33 3.45 11.27 14.02
CA PRO A 33 4.26 11.10 15.22
C PRO A 33 4.43 12.47 15.89
N ARG A 34 3.90 12.64 17.10
CA ARG A 34 4.35 13.72 17.97
C ARG A 34 5.80 13.43 18.36
N SER A 35 6.68 14.40 18.14
CA SER A 35 8.07 14.38 18.59
C SER A 35 8.14 14.09 20.09
N GLN A 36 8.56 12.89 20.48
CA GLN A 36 9.06 12.62 21.82
C GLN A 36 10.58 12.57 21.76
N SER A 37 11.19 13.40 22.60
CA SER A 37 12.62 13.50 22.88
C SER A 37 13.21 12.15 23.27
N SER A 38 14.34 11.80 22.63
CA SER A 38 15.12 10.61 22.95
C SER A 38 15.70 10.67 24.36
N SER A 39 15.39 9.67 25.18
CA SER A 39 16.21 9.30 26.34
C SER A 39 16.84 7.92 26.09
N TYR A 40 18.16 7.92 26.08
CA TYR A 40 19.07 6.77 25.96
C TYR A 40 18.66 5.57 26.83
N CYS A 41 18.68 4.36 26.25
CA CYS A 41 18.83 3.12 27.01
C CYS A 41 19.79 2.18 26.29
N ARG A 42 20.82 1.73 27.01
CA ARG A 42 21.94 0.88 26.57
C ARG A 42 21.46 -0.54 26.24
N SER A 43 21.92 -1.09 25.12
CA SER A 43 21.82 -2.52 24.79
C SER A 43 23.05 -3.27 25.27
N SER A 44 22.86 -4.33 26.06
CA SER A 44 23.87 -5.33 26.41
C SER A 44 23.90 -6.46 25.39
N GLU A 45 25.10 -6.90 25.03
CA GLU A 45 25.43 -7.97 24.09
C GLU A 45 24.93 -9.35 24.55
N PHE A 46 24.45 -10.16 23.60
CA PHE A 46 24.51 -11.62 23.70
C PHE A 46 24.81 -12.19 22.31
N VAL A 47 25.95 -12.87 22.21
CA VAL A 47 26.44 -13.61 21.04
C VAL A 47 25.88 -15.03 21.08
N SER A 48 25.33 -15.52 19.96
CA SER A 48 25.25 -16.96 19.73
C SER A 48 25.60 -17.25 18.28
N GLY A 49 26.61 -18.10 18.09
CA GLY A 49 27.04 -18.60 16.80
C GLY A 49 26.53 -20.02 16.59
N TYR A 50 26.08 -20.32 15.37
CA TYR A 50 26.02 -21.69 14.85
C TYR A 50 26.43 -21.69 13.39
N LYS A 51 27.50 -22.43 13.08
CA LYS A 51 27.93 -22.81 11.73
C LYS A 51 27.34 -24.18 11.41
N GLN A 52 26.77 -24.32 10.21
CA GLN A 52 26.48 -25.62 9.59
C GLN A 52 27.74 -26.19 8.93
N LYS A 53 27.87 -27.53 8.91
CA LYS A 53 28.37 -28.32 7.76
C LYS A 53 27.92 -29.79 7.85
N PRO A 54 27.79 -30.51 6.72
CA PRO A 54 27.12 -31.82 6.63
C PRO A 54 28.10 -33.01 6.46
N SER A 55 27.66 -34.26 6.73
CA SER A 55 27.90 -35.44 5.87
C SER A 55 27.21 -36.73 6.38
N ALA A 56 27.11 -37.71 5.46
CA ALA A 56 26.26 -38.90 5.36
C ALA A 56 26.59 -40.11 6.27
N HIS A 57 25.60 -40.98 6.54
CA HIS A 57 25.47 -42.36 5.99
C HIS A 57 24.51 -43.28 6.80
N LEU A 58 23.74 -44.07 6.03
CA LEU A 58 23.15 -45.40 6.26
C LEU A 58 22.65 -45.82 7.66
N LEU A 59 21.37 -46.22 7.72
CA LEU A 59 20.77 -47.04 8.77
C LEU A 59 20.30 -48.39 8.21
N THR A 60 20.80 -49.48 8.80
CA THR A 60 20.22 -50.82 8.78
C THR A 60 19.74 -51.17 10.19
N LEU A 61 18.48 -51.61 10.28
CA LEU A 61 17.87 -52.33 11.43
C LEU A 61 18.59 -53.68 11.67
N PRO A 62 18.47 -54.41 12.82
CA PRO A 62 17.20 -54.64 13.54
C PRO A 62 17.21 -55.03 15.07
N LYS A 63 15.98 -55.06 15.63
CA LYS A 63 15.33 -56.04 16.55
C LYS A 63 15.87 -56.42 17.96
N THR A 64 14.88 -56.40 18.87
CA THR A 64 14.50 -57.38 19.93
C THR A 64 15.07 -57.31 21.36
N ALA A 65 14.12 -57.06 22.28
CA ALA A 65 13.67 -57.93 23.39
C ALA A 65 14.20 -57.76 24.84
N LYS A 66 13.20 -57.67 25.74
CA LYS A 66 13.07 -58.20 27.12
C LYS A 66 13.85 -57.55 28.28
N GLY A 67 13.06 -57.06 29.26
CA GLY A 67 12.98 -57.74 30.56
C GLY A 67 13.42 -56.95 31.81
N GLY A 68 12.52 -56.88 32.81
CA GLY A 68 12.78 -56.60 34.24
C GLY A 68 12.79 -55.11 34.61
N GLY A 69 12.09 -54.59 35.62
CA GLY A 69 11.45 -55.18 36.79
C GLY A 69 12.09 -54.63 38.08
N ALA A 70 11.45 -53.66 38.75
CA ALA A 70 11.49 -53.32 40.19
C ALA A 70 10.96 -51.88 40.42
N ARG A 71 9.78 -51.70 41.03
CA ARG A 71 9.53 -51.28 42.45
C ARG A 71 10.13 -49.91 42.80
N LEU A 72 9.29 -48.88 42.86
CA LEU A 72 8.53 -48.38 44.04
C LEU A 72 9.38 -47.56 45.01
N SER A 73 9.26 -46.24 44.91
CA SER A 73 9.21 -45.34 46.07
C SER A 73 8.47 -44.06 45.67
N GLN A 74 7.36 -43.81 46.37
CA GLN A 74 6.58 -42.59 46.33
C GLN A 74 7.40 -41.45 46.96
N GLU A 75 7.45 -40.29 46.30
CA GLU A 75 7.68 -39.01 46.97
C GLU A 75 6.63 -38.01 46.48
N SER A 76 5.98 -37.40 47.46
CA SER A 76 4.91 -36.41 47.35
C SER A 76 5.44 -35.07 46.80
N PRO A 77 4.63 -34.28 46.07
CA PRO A 77 5.02 -32.95 45.64
C PRO A 77 4.97 -31.94 46.80
N PRO A 78 5.88 -30.96 46.88
CA PRO A 78 5.81 -29.89 47.88
C PRO A 78 4.71 -28.87 47.54
N GLU A 79 4.00 -28.43 48.58
CA GLU A 79 2.97 -27.37 48.55
C GLU A 79 3.52 -26.00 48.10
N PRO A 80 2.68 -25.13 47.52
CA PRO A 80 3.09 -23.83 47.01
C PRO A 80 3.28 -22.77 48.12
N LEU A 81 4.40 -22.05 48.05
CA LEU A 81 4.70 -20.86 48.86
C LEU A 81 3.70 -19.73 48.62
N SER A 82 3.25 -19.14 49.74
CA SER A 82 2.29 -18.05 49.86
C SER A 82 2.78 -16.72 49.26
N ALA A 83 1.87 -16.01 48.59
CA ALA A 83 2.09 -14.69 48.03
C ALA A 83 2.02 -13.57 49.10
N PRO A 84 2.88 -12.54 49.04
CA PRO A 84 2.81 -11.38 49.95
C PRO A 84 1.70 -10.38 49.54
N PRO A 85 1.13 -9.62 50.49
CA PRO A 85 -0.04 -8.76 50.27
C PRO A 85 0.29 -7.43 49.55
N PRO A 86 -0.70 -6.80 48.89
CA PRO A 86 -0.49 -5.58 48.10
C PRO A 86 -0.35 -4.31 48.97
N PRO A 87 0.36 -3.27 48.48
CA PRO A 87 0.57 -2.04 49.22
C PRO A 87 -0.68 -1.14 49.28
N ARG A 88 -0.88 -0.49 50.43
CA ARG A 88 -2.01 0.38 50.79
C ARG A 88 -2.04 1.68 49.95
N ARG A 89 -3.23 2.02 49.46
CA ARG A 89 -3.58 3.33 48.86
C ARG A 89 -3.59 4.43 49.92
N LEU A 90 -2.81 5.50 49.71
CA LEU A 90 -2.98 6.78 50.38
C LEU A 90 -3.96 7.64 49.57
N PHE A 91 -5.05 8.04 50.22
CA PHE A 91 -5.99 9.04 49.74
C PHE A 91 -5.40 10.44 49.94
N LEU A 92 -5.29 11.21 48.85
CA LEU A 92 -5.14 12.67 48.90
C LEU A 92 -6.29 13.28 48.10
N ALA A 93 -7.15 14.01 48.80
CA ALA A 93 -8.26 14.77 48.22
C ALA A 93 -7.75 16.03 47.51
N PRO A 94 -8.29 16.40 46.33
CA PRO A 94 -8.04 17.71 45.75
C PRO A 94 -9.05 18.74 46.27
N SER A 95 -8.52 19.83 46.83
CA SER A 95 -9.27 21.04 47.19
C SER A 95 -9.62 21.85 45.94
N PHE A 96 -10.89 22.22 45.81
CA PHE A 96 -11.41 23.13 44.78
C PHE A 96 -11.18 24.59 45.19
N ALA A 97 -10.63 25.40 44.29
CA ALA A 97 -10.69 26.87 44.34
C ALA A 97 -11.15 27.40 42.96
N PRO A 98 -11.98 28.46 42.90
CA PRO A 98 -12.66 28.90 41.68
C PRO A 98 -11.76 29.80 40.80
N PRO A 99 -12.04 29.89 39.47
CA PRO A 99 -11.22 30.67 38.55
C PRO A 99 -11.53 32.17 38.59
N LEU A 100 -10.48 32.98 38.67
CA LEU A 100 -10.49 34.43 38.46
C LEU A 100 -10.66 34.76 36.96
N ARG A 101 -11.65 35.60 36.66
CA ARG A 101 -11.83 36.31 35.38
C ARG A 101 -10.66 37.26 35.14
N ILE A 102 -10.00 37.14 33.98
CA ILE A 102 -9.14 38.20 33.42
C ILE A 102 -9.66 38.54 32.02
N LEU A 103 -9.88 39.84 31.81
CA LEU A 103 -10.39 40.49 30.60
C LEU A 103 -9.43 40.36 29.41
N PRO A 104 -9.92 40.43 28.15
CA PRO A 104 -9.11 40.20 26.96
C PRO A 104 -8.25 41.43 26.63
N THR A 105 -6.93 41.25 26.62
CA THR A 105 -6.00 42.20 25.99
C THR A 105 -5.87 41.90 24.50
N ARG A 106 -6.06 42.95 23.67
CA ARG A 106 -5.91 42.95 22.20
C ARG A 106 -4.60 42.27 21.77
N ARG A 107 -4.67 41.11 21.12
CA ARG A 107 -3.58 40.58 20.28
C ARG A 107 -3.74 41.09 18.85
N ARG A 108 -2.71 41.77 18.35
CA ARG A 108 -2.53 42.14 16.94
C ARG A 108 -2.51 40.86 16.08
N GLN A 109 -3.30 40.83 15.02
CA GLN A 109 -3.23 39.79 13.99
C GLN A 109 -1.87 39.83 13.26
N PRO A 110 -1.27 38.67 12.93
CA PRO A 110 -0.19 38.62 11.96
C PRO A 110 -0.74 38.88 10.55
N ARG A 111 -0.07 39.76 9.78
CA ARG A 111 -0.39 40.04 8.37
C ARG A 111 -0.10 38.79 7.51
N PRO A 112 -0.89 38.49 6.48
CA PRO A 112 -0.57 37.44 5.52
C PRO A 112 0.61 37.86 4.63
N PRO A 113 1.43 36.91 4.14
CA PRO A 113 2.50 37.25 3.20
C PRO A 113 1.94 37.67 1.84
N LEU A 114 2.60 38.65 1.21
CA LEU A 114 2.31 39.16 -0.13
C LEU A 114 2.24 38.02 -1.15
N ARG A 115 1.14 37.93 -1.89
CA ARG A 115 1.09 37.21 -3.17
C ARG A 115 1.83 38.05 -4.21
N VAL A 116 2.99 37.58 -4.67
CA VAL A 116 3.59 38.04 -5.93
C VAL A 116 2.81 37.38 -7.06
N LEU A 117 2.07 38.20 -7.80
CA LEU A 117 1.32 37.81 -8.98
C LEU A 117 2.30 37.70 -10.16
N ILE A 118 2.74 36.49 -10.51
CA ILE A 118 3.42 36.27 -11.80
C ILE A 118 2.34 36.04 -12.85
N HIS A 119 2.14 37.03 -13.72
CA HIS A 119 1.32 36.90 -14.93
C HIS A 119 2.01 35.97 -15.93
N THR A 120 1.54 34.74 -16.07
CA THR A 120 1.72 33.96 -17.30
C THR A 120 0.48 34.09 -18.17
N ARG A 121 0.56 34.94 -19.21
CA ARG A 121 -0.43 35.01 -20.27
C ARG A 121 -0.40 33.70 -21.07
N HIS A 122 -1.36 32.81 -20.84
CA HIS A 122 -1.72 31.77 -21.80
C HIS A 122 -2.93 32.26 -22.59
N ALA A 123 -2.69 32.67 -23.83
CA ALA A 123 -3.74 33.02 -24.78
C ALA A 123 -4.34 31.72 -25.34
N TYR A 124 -5.50 31.31 -24.83
CA TYR A 124 -6.37 30.35 -25.50
C TYR A 124 -7.25 31.12 -26.48
N ALA A 125 -6.93 31.04 -27.77
CA ALA A 125 -7.79 31.53 -28.83
C ALA A 125 -8.83 30.45 -29.19
N TYR A 126 -10.02 30.58 -28.63
CA TYR A 126 -11.24 29.98 -29.17
C TYR A 126 -11.56 30.66 -30.51
N ARG A 127 -11.66 29.89 -31.61
CA ARG A 127 -12.31 30.35 -32.83
C ARG A 127 -13.43 29.39 -33.20
N ALA A 128 -14.65 29.93 -33.08
CA ALA A 128 -15.90 29.36 -33.56
C ALA A 128 -15.89 29.18 -35.09
N GLY A 129 -16.61 28.16 -35.55
CA GLY A 129 -16.49 27.63 -36.91
C GLY A 129 -17.26 28.37 -38.01
N ARG A 130 -17.14 27.79 -39.20
CA ARG A 130 -18.14 27.79 -40.29
C ARG A 130 -18.00 26.50 -41.10
N PRO A 131 -19.09 26.02 -41.73
CA PRO A 131 -19.19 24.69 -42.31
C PRO A 131 -18.71 24.67 -43.77
N TRP A 132 -18.19 23.53 -44.22
CA TRP A 132 -17.98 23.25 -45.64
C TRP A 132 -18.78 21.99 -46.02
N HIS A 133 -19.65 22.15 -47.01
CA HIS A 133 -20.35 21.10 -47.73
C HIS A 133 -19.44 20.50 -48.83
N SER A 134 -19.89 19.36 -49.40
CA SER A 134 -19.39 18.59 -50.57
C SER A 134 -18.44 17.45 -50.24
N GLU A 135 -18.47 16.29 -50.89
CA GLU A 135 -19.40 15.61 -51.80
C GLU A 135 -19.05 14.11 -51.67
N ARG A 136 -20.01 13.21 -51.87
CA ARG A 136 -19.72 11.78 -51.98
C ARG A 136 -19.17 11.48 -53.36
N SER A 137 -18.00 10.85 -53.44
CA SER A 137 -17.68 9.95 -54.55
C SER A 137 -16.58 8.96 -54.15
N HIS A 138 -16.85 7.68 -54.43
CA HIS A 138 -16.00 6.53 -54.18
C HIS A 138 -14.64 6.62 -54.91
N CYS A 139 -13.55 6.21 -54.25
CA CYS A 139 -12.56 5.33 -54.88
C CYS A 139 -11.68 4.62 -53.84
N ARG A 140 -11.50 3.31 -54.04
CA ARG A 140 -10.56 2.43 -53.31
C ARG A 140 -9.12 2.85 -53.60
N SER A 141 -8.24 2.89 -52.60
CA SER A 141 -6.86 2.37 -52.71
C SER A 141 -6.07 2.47 -51.39
N THR A 142 -5.44 1.35 -51.03
CA THR A 142 -4.13 1.18 -50.37
C THR A 142 -3.89 1.63 -48.93
N ARG A 143 -3.62 0.59 -48.10
CA ARG A 143 -2.89 0.62 -46.83
C ARG A 143 -1.71 1.60 -46.86
N HIS A 144 -1.72 2.60 -45.99
CA HIS A 144 -0.52 3.21 -45.43
C HIS A 144 -0.66 3.22 -43.91
N GLY A 145 0.29 2.55 -43.25
CA GLY A 145 0.35 2.46 -41.80
C GLY A 145 0.51 3.84 -41.19
N THR A 146 -0.41 4.20 -40.31
CA THR A 146 -0.20 5.30 -39.36
C THR A 146 0.80 4.81 -38.33
N GLY A 147 2.07 5.15 -38.53
CA GLY A 147 3.08 5.09 -37.49
C GLY A 147 2.60 5.94 -36.33
N LEU A 148 2.19 5.28 -35.25
CA LEU A 148 1.99 5.90 -33.95
C LEU A 148 3.38 6.41 -33.53
N PHE A 149 3.59 7.73 -33.61
CA PHE A 149 4.72 8.36 -32.95
C PHE A 149 4.51 8.17 -31.44
N TYR A 150 5.03 7.06 -30.91
CA TYR A 150 5.30 6.95 -29.48
C TYR A 150 6.26 8.09 -29.16
N PHE A 151 5.78 9.13 -28.49
CA PHE A 151 6.67 9.94 -27.68
C PHE A 151 7.33 8.97 -26.72
N ILE A 152 8.60 8.63 -26.94
CA ILE A 152 9.41 7.92 -25.96
C ILE A 152 9.40 8.83 -24.75
N MET A 153 8.59 8.50 -23.74
CA MET A 153 8.63 9.21 -22.48
C MET A 153 10.04 9.00 -21.94
N ALA A 154 10.82 10.07 -21.90
CA ALA A 154 12.17 10.05 -21.41
C ALA A 154 12.12 9.76 -19.90
N ALA A 155 12.27 8.49 -19.53
CA ALA A 155 12.45 8.10 -18.15
C ALA A 155 13.77 8.72 -17.65
N ALA A 156 13.78 9.17 -16.41
CA ALA A 156 14.97 9.71 -15.78
C ALA A 156 15.54 8.70 -14.79
N ARG A 157 16.81 8.33 -14.96
CA ARG A 157 17.55 7.48 -14.02
C ARG A 157 18.12 8.35 -12.91
N HIS A 158 17.80 8.09 -11.65
CA HIS A 158 18.35 8.84 -10.51
C HIS A 158 19.20 7.91 -9.64
N SER A 159 20.51 8.12 -9.69
CA SER A 159 21.50 7.39 -8.90
C SER A 159 21.94 8.23 -7.69
N THR A 160 22.19 7.58 -6.56
CA THR A 160 22.63 8.24 -5.32
C THR A 160 23.87 7.57 -4.73
N LEU A 161 24.73 8.36 -4.09
CA LEU A 161 25.90 7.89 -3.35
C LEU A 161 26.18 8.81 -2.16
N ASP A 162 26.13 8.23 -0.96
CA ASP A 162 26.26 8.95 0.30
C ASP A 162 27.52 8.55 1.05
N PHE A 163 28.23 9.53 1.61
CA PHE A 163 29.36 9.34 2.51
C PHE A 163 29.07 10.00 3.85
N MET A 164 29.30 9.25 4.94
CA MET A 164 29.30 9.77 6.30
C MET A 164 30.74 9.77 6.82
N LEU A 165 31.28 10.96 7.09
CA LEU A 165 32.63 11.16 7.61
C LEU A 165 32.64 11.24 9.15
N SER A 166 33.79 10.98 9.75
CA SER A 166 34.00 10.94 11.20
C SER A 166 34.19 12.31 11.82
N ALA A 167 34.62 13.29 11.02
CA ALA A 167 34.89 14.67 11.40
C ALA A 167 34.25 15.64 10.41
N THR A 168 34.39 16.95 10.66
CA THR A 168 33.97 17.99 9.73
C THR A 168 34.62 17.78 8.37
N ALA A 169 33.79 17.79 7.33
CA ALA A 169 34.24 17.71 5.95
C ALA A 169 35.07 18.97 5.63
N ASP A 170 36.35 18.82 5.27
CA ASP A 170 37.06 19.90 4.57
C ASP A 170 36.42 20.05 3.19
N CYS A 171 35.46 20.96 3.13
CA CYS A 171 34.63 21.15 1.96
C CYS A 171 35.45 21.59 0.76
N ASN A 172 36.50 22.40 0.98
CA ASN A 172 37.36 22.85 -0.11
C ASN A 172 38.18 21.70 -0.67
N ALA A 173 38.69 20.80 0.19
CA ALA A 173 39.40 19.61 -0.25
C ALA A 173 38.49 18.65 -1.02
N ILE A 174 37.24 18.45 -0.57
CA ILE A 174 36.27 17.58 -1.26
C ILE A 174 35.89 18.15 -2.62
N VAL A 175 35.49 19.43 -2.67
CA VAL A 175 35.10 20.08 -3.94
C VAL A 175 36.25 20.00 -4.93
N LYS A 176 37.45 20.47 -4.57
CA LYS A 176 38.62 20.42 -5.47
C LYS A 176 39.00 18.99 -5.87
N GLY A 177 38.91 18.05 -4.94
CA GLY A 177 39.25 16.65 -5.18
C GLY A 177 38.31 15.97 -6.18
N LEU A 178 37.01 16.23 -6.06
CA LEU A 178 35.98 15.63 -6.91
C LEU A 178 35.71 16.41 -8.20
N GLN A 179 35.96 17.72 -8.22
CA GLN A 179 35.76 18.60 -9.38
C GLN A 179 36.46 18.06 -10.64
N SER A 180 37.68 17.52 -10.48
CA SER A 180 38.45 16.95 -11.60
C SER A 180 37.77 15.76 -12.28
N ILE A 181 36.88 15.04 -11.59
CA ILE A 181 36.16 13.89 -12.14
C ILE A 181 35.08 14.40 -13.10
N PHE A 182 34.23 15.31 -12.64
CA PHE A 182 33.11 15.85 -13.43
C PHE A 182 33.59 16.71 -14.60
N GLN A 183 34.69 17.45 -14.44
CA GLN A 183 35.29 18.22 -15.53
C GLN A 183 35.84 17.34 -16.66
N LYS A 184 36.40 16.17 -16.34
CA LYS A 184 36.86 15.20 -17.36
C LYS A 184 35.72 14.63 -18.20
N GLU A 185 34.52 14.54 -17.62
CA GLU A 185 33.30 14.17 -18.34
C GLU A 185 32.66 15.35 -19.11
N GLY A 186 33.35 16.50 -19.18
CA GLY A 186 32.88 17.67 -19.92
C GLY A 186 31.71 18.43 -19.28
N MET A 187 31.44 18.20 -17.99
CA MET A 187 30.35 18.86 -17.29
C MET A 187 30.71 20.29 -16.86
N THR A 188 29.75 21.20 -17.00
CA THR A 188 29.89 22.59 -16.54
C THR A 188 29.48 22.69 -15.07
N GLU A 189 30.33 23.32 -14.25
CA GLU A 189 30.14 23.42 -12.80
C GLU A 189 29.52 24.76 -12.38
N THR A 190 28.63 24.72 -11.40
CA THR A 190 28.15 25.89 -10.65
C THR A 190 28.21 25.58 -9.16
N ILE A 191 28.84 26.46 -8.37
CA ILE A 191 29.01 26.26 -6.92
C ILE A 191 28.18 27.30 -6.16
N HIS A 192 27.38 26.81 -5.22
CA HIS A 192 26.70 27.61 -4.22
C HIS A 192 27.29 27.27 -2.83
N ASN A 193 27.67 28.31 -2.09
CA ASN A 193 28.17 28.19 -0.73
C ASN A 193 27.24 28.97 0.20
N TRP A 194 26.84 28.34 1.30
CA TRP A 194 26.08 28.98 2.36
C TRP A 194 26.89 28.98 3.65
N GLU A 195 26.98 30.16 4.26
CA GLU A 195 27.56 30.32 5.58
C GLU A 195 26.90 29.32 6.55
N ASN A 196 27.71 28.52 7.23
CA ASN A 196 27.29 27.47 8.19
C ASN A 196 26.44 26.30 7.62
N HIS A 197 26.14 26.27 6.33
CA HIS A 197 25.37 25.18 5.71
C HIS A 197 26.15 24.41 4.63
N GLY A 198 27.39 24.80 4.35
CA GLY A 198 28.29 24.09 3.44
C GLY A 198 27.99 24.38 1.96
N TYR A 199 28.28 23.39 1.11
CA TYR A 199 28.37 23.60 -0.34
C TYR A 199 27.36 22.76 -1.11
N LEU A 200 26.90 23.30 -2.24
CA LEU A 200 26.24 22.57 -3.32
C LEU A 200 27.00 22.88 -4.61
N ALA A 201 27.62 21.87 -5.20
CA ALA A 201 28.15 21.94 -6.55
C ALA A 201 27.20 21.21 -7.50
N THR A 202 26.72 21.90 -8.52
CA THR A 202 25.88 21.34 -9.58
C THR A 202 26.71 21.25 -10.85
N TYR A 203 26.74 20.06 -11.44
CA TYR A 203 27.45 19.77 -12.68
C TYR A 203 26.42 19.44 -13.75
N VAL A 204 26.45 20.15 -14.88
CA VAL A 204 25.49 19.94 -15.98
C VAL A 204 26.25 19.54 -17.25
N ASN A 205 25.85 18.43 -17.85
CA ASN A 205 26.38 17.95 -19.12
C ASN A 205 25.49 18.42 -20.29
N LYS A 206 26.07 18.50 -21.49
CA LYS A 206 25.41 18.96 -22.72
C LYS A 206 24.27 18.04 -23.17
N ASN A 207 24.30 16.76 -22.78
CA ASN A 207 23.22 15.81 -23.03
C ASN A 207 22.01 15.96 -22.07
N GLY A 208 22.06 16.92 -21.12
CA GLY A 208 20.99 17.14 -20.15
C GLY A 208 21.12 16.30 -18.87
N CYS A 209 22.11 15.42 -18.78
CA CYS A 209 22.50 14.77 -17.53
C CYS A 209 23.05 15.82 -16.55
N PHE A 210 22.74 15.69 -15.27
CA PHE A 210 23.30 16.55 -14.24
C PHE A 210 23.63 15.78 -12.97
N ALA A 211 24.59 16.30 -12.21
CA ALA A 211 24.95 15.80 -10.90
C ALA A 211 24.90 16.91 -9.85
N ASN A 212 24.42 16.60 -8.67
CA ASN A 212 24.50 17.46 -7.49
C ASN A 212 25.43 16.82 -6.47
N LEU A 213 26.45 17.56 -6.06
CA LEU A 213 27.33 17.23 -4.94
C LEU A 213 26.98 18.15 -3.77
N ARG A 214 26.32 17.60 -2.75
CA ARG A 214 25.95 18.32 -1.54
C ARG A 214 26.90 17.95 -0.41
N ILE A 215 27.61 18.95 0.12
CA ILE A 215 28.58 18.76 1.20
C ILE A 215 28.10 19.54 2.43
N TYR A 216 27.75 18.81 3.48
CA TYR A 216 27.38 19.38 4.77
C TYR A 216 28.61 19.53 5.68
N PRO A 217 28.66 20.60 6.51
CA PRO A 217 29.81 20.88 7.36
C PRO A 217 30.05 19.80 8.43
N HIS A 218 29.01 19.04 8.79
CA HIS A 218 29.07 17.98 9.80
C HIS A 218 29.41 16.58 9.20
N GLY A 219 30.08 16.55 8.04
CA GLY A 219 30.68 15.31 7.52
C GLY A 219 29.76 14.48 6.61
N LEU A 220 28.57 14.95 6.28
CA LEU A 220 27.69 14.29 5.31
C LEU A 220 27.98 14.81 3.89
N VAL A 221 28.30 13.91 2.97
CA VAL A 221 28.47 14.21 1.54
C VAL A 221 27.47 13.37 0.75
N LEU A 222 26.65 14.00 -0.07
CA LEU A 222 25.66 13.36 -0.92
C LEU A 222 25.98 13.65 -2.39
N VAL A 223 25.87 12.63 -3.22
CA VAL A 223 26.03 12.73 -4.66
C VAL A 223 24.77 12.18 -5.32
N ASP A 224 24.08 13.05 -6.04
CA ASP A 224 22.93 12.69 -6.87
C ASP A 224 23.33 12.84 -8.33
N VAL A 225 23.04 11.85 -9.16
CA VAL A 225 23.22 11.93 -10.61
C VAL A 225 21.91 11.57 -11.29
N GLN A 226 21.42 12.46 -12.15
CA GLN A 226 20.23 12.24 -12.95
C GLN A 226 20.54 12.31 -14.44
N SER A 227 20.11 11.30 -15.19
CA SER A 227 20.29 11.24 -16.64
C SER A 227 19.03 10.82 -17.37
N CYS A 228 19.05 10.96 -18.69
CA CYS A 228 18.04 10.39 -19.56
C CYS A 228 18.28 8.87 -19.67
N ASN A 229 17.22 8.09 -19.87
CA ASN A 229 17.33 6.63 -19.96
C ASN A 229 17.81 6.20 -21.35
N ASP A 230 19.11 6.36 -21.62
CA ASP A 230 19.82 5.72 -22.73
C ASP A 230 20.77 4.64 -22.18
N LEU A 231 20.90 3.50 -22.87
CA LEU A 231 21.69 2.35 -22.41
C LEU A 231 23.17 2.70 -22.25
N ASN A 232 23.70 3.54 -23.14
CA ASN A 232 25.10 3.98 -23.08
C ASN A 232 25.37 4.87 -21.86
N GLU A 233 24.42 5.73 -21.48
CA GLU A 233 24.55 6.63 -20.32
C GLU A 233 24.58 5.87 -18.98
N ARG A 234 24.04 4.63 -18.94
CA ARG A 234 24.05 3.81 -17.73
C ARG A 234 25.47 3.46 -17.28
N GLU A 235 26.29 2.93 -18.19
CA GLU A 235 27.66 2.51 -17.87
C GLU A 235 28.51 3.72 -17.48
N GLU A 236 28.32 4.85 -18.17
CA GLU A 236 29.03 6.11 -17.88
C GLU A 236 28.77 6.61 -16.45
N ILE A 237 27.51 6.59 -16.00
CA ILE A 237 27.14 7.04 -14.65
C ILE A 237 27.63 6.06 -13.59
N GLU A 238 27.57 4.76 -13.86
CA GLU A 238 28.13 3.77 -12.95
C GLU A 238 29.64 3.96 -12.78
N GLN A 239 30.37 4.20 -13.89
CA GLN A 239 31.80 4.51 -13.87
C GLN A 239 32.10 5.84 -13.17
N LEU A 240 31.29 6.89 -13.40
CA LEU A 240 31.41 8.18 -12.73
C LEU A 240 31.31 8.03 -11.20
N LEU A 241 30.28 7.33 -10.72
CA LEU A 241 30.11 7.07 -9.30
C LEU A 241 31.23 6.21 -8.71
N ASN A 242 31.74 5.23 -9.46
CA ASN A 242 32.91 4.44 -9.04
C ASN A 242 34.16 5.33 -8.88
N LYS A 243 34.42 6.23 -9.84
CA LYS A 243 35.52 7.22 -9.75
C LYS A 243 35.36 8.12 -8.52
N VAL A 244 34.14 8.59 -8.23
CA VAL A 244 33.84 9.41 -7.04
C VAL A 244 34.10 8.63 -5.76
N GLU A 245 33.65 7.38 -5.68
CA GLU A 245 33.85 6.52 -4.52
C GLU A 245 35.34 6.28 -4.23
N GLU A 246 36.11 5.89 -5.25
CA GLU A 246 37.55 5.69 -5.12
C GLU A 246 38.26 6.98 -4.72
N LYS A 247 37.87 8.12 -5.31
CA LYS A 247 38.48 9.41 -4.95
C LYS A 247 38.17 9.83 -3.52
N MET A 248 36.95 9.58 -3.03
CA MET A 248 36.60 9.82 -1.64
C MET A 248 37.40 8.93 -0.69
N LYS A 249 37.62 7.65 -1.05
CA LYS A 249 38.48 6.74 -0.28
C LYS A 249 39.92 7.22 -0.25
N GLU A 250 40.47 7.75 -1.35
CA GLU A 250 41.82 8.34 -1.37
C GLU A 250 41.94 9.54 -0.42
N LEU A 251 40.97 10.46 -0.46
CA LEU A 251 41.02 11.71 0.31
C LEU A 251 40.74 11.50 1.81
N PHE A 252 39.87 10.55 2.16
CA PHE A 252 39.30 10.42 3.50
C PHE A 252 39.35 8.98 4.05
N HIS A 253 40.30 8.15 3.61
CA HIS A 253 40.38 6.72 3.91
C HIS A 253 40.09 6.34 5.38
N LYS A 254 40.69 7.08 6.33
CA LYS A 254 40.54 6.83 7.78
C LYS A 254 39.34 7.53 8.42
N SER A 255 38.67 8.40 7.67
CA SER A 255 37.59 9.26 8.16
C SER A 255 36.21 8.82 7.70
N ILE A 256 36.08 7.98 6.66
CA ILE A 256 34.76 7.49 6.21
C ILE A 256 34.22 6.46 7.22
N LYS A 257 33.09 6.77 7.85
CA LYS A 257 32.35 5.85 8.73
C LYS A 257 31.41 4.94 7.95
N ARG A 258 30.78 5.46 6.90
CA ARG A 258 29.79 4.73 6.11
C ARG A 258 29.75 5.26 4.68
N ILE A 259 29.64 4.34 3.73
CA ILE A 259 29.27 4.62 2.34
C ILE A 259 27.92 3.94 2.10
N LYS A 260 26.96 4.62 1.48
CA LYS A 260 25.68 4.03 1.09
C LYS A 260 25.38 4.37 -0.36
N ARG A 261 25.16 3.34 -1.17
CA ARG A 261 24.72 3.43 -2.56
C ARG A 261 23.44 2.62 -2.68
N LEU A 262 22.32 3.28 -2.92
CA LEU A 262 21.03 2.61 -3.11
C LEU A 262 20.87 2.21 -4.58
N PRO A 263 19.97 1.26 -4.89
CA PRO A 263 19.55 1.02 -6.27
C PRO A 263 19.08 2.31 -6.95
N VAL A 264 19.26 2.37 -8.26
CA VAL A 264 18.84 3.50 -9.09
C VAL A 264 17.32 3.59 -9.08
N ILE A 265 16.78 4.79 -8.83
CA ILE A 265 15.34 5.04 -8.92
C ILE A 265 15.01 5.49 -10.35
N MET A 266 14.12 4.76 -11.00
CA MET A 266 13.57 5.10 -12.31
C MET A 266 12.40 6.07 -12.14
N ARG A 267 12.50 7.28 -12.69
CA ARG A 267 11.49 8.34 -12.51
C ARG A 267 10.78 8.61 -13.84
N GLY A 268 9.45 8.46 -13.85
CA GLY A 268 8.65 8.65 -15.06
C GLY A 268 8.87 7.56 -16.11
N ASP A 269 9.27 6.37 -15.67
CA ASP A 269 9.41 5.21 -16.55
C ASP A 269 8.03 4.70 -17.00
N ALA A 270 7.99 4.00 -18.14
CA ALA A 270 6.76 3.41 -18.65
C ALA A 270 6.25 2.26 -17.76
N ILE A 271 7.16 1.64 -17.00
CA ILE A 271 6.86 0.58 -16.03
C ILE A 271 7.11 1.14 -14.64
N ASP A 272 6.03 1.40 -13.90
CA ASP A 272 6.13 1.83 -12.51
C ASP A 272 6.40 0.63 -11.58
N ARG A 273 7.53 0.70 -10.87
CA ARG A 273 8.00 -0.35 -9.94
C ARG A 273 7.79 0.02 -8.48
N TYR A 274 7.39 1.26 -8.20
CA TYR A 274 7.43 1.82 -6.86
C TYR A 274 6.01 1.91 -6.30
N TRP A 275 5.60 0.90 -5.53
CA TRP A 275 4.28 0.82 -4.92
C TRP A 275 4.42 0.86 -3.40
N PRO A 276 4.38 2.06 -2.76
CA PRO A 276 4.59 2.19 -1.32
C PRO A 276 3.60 1.36 -0.51
N THR A 277 4.06 0.86 0.64
CA THR A 277 3.25 0.07 1.56
C THR A 277 2.20 0.91 2.27
N ALA A 278 1.23 0.26 2.93
CA ALA A 278 0.19 0.94 3.69
C ALA A 278 0.78 1.80 4.84
N ASP A 279 1.90 1.40 5.45
CA ASP A 279 2.61 2.23 6.43
C ASP A 279 3.55 3.29 5.81
N GLY A 280 3.50 3.50 4.49
CA GLY A 280 4.16 4.59 3.78
C GLY A 280 5.64 4.37 3.49
N ARG A 281 6.14 3.13 3.52
CA ARG A 281 7.53 2.81 3.17
C ARG A 281 7.67 2.73 1.66
N LEU A 282 8.79 3.26 1.14
CA LEU A 282 9.16 3.09 -0.26
C LEU A 282 9.67 1.65 -0.47
N VAL A 283 9.01 0.92 -1.36
CA VAL A 283 9.43 -0.41 -1.82
C VAL A 283 9.47 -0.44 -3.35
N GLU A 284 10.38 -1.24 -3.89
CA GLU A 284 10.52 -1.47 -5.33
C GLU A 284 10.19 -2.94 -5.59
N TYR A 285 9.28 -3.17 -6.55
CA TYR A 285 8.93 -4.50 -7.03
C TYR A 285 9.74 -4.86 -8.27
N ASP A 286 9.93 -6.15 -8.49
CA ASP A 286 10.59 -6.74 -9.65
C ASP A 286 9.68 -6.81 -10.89
N ILE A 287 8.98 -5.70 -11.17
CA ILE A 287 8.03 -5.60 -12.29
C ILE A 287 8.78 -5.42 -13.61
N ASP A 288 8.40 -6.21 -14.60
CA ASP A 288 8.97 -6.18 -15.95
C ASP A 288 7.95 -5.97 -17.07
N GLU A 289 6.64 -6.04 -16.78
CA GLU A 289 5.59 -5.78 -17.78
C GLU A 289 4.34 -5.14 -17.18
N VAL A 290 3.74 -4.20 -17.92
CA VAL A 290 2.38 -3.69 -17.68
C VAL A 290 1.42 -4.52 -18.52
N ILE A 291 0.65 -5.40 -17.87
CA ILE A 291 -0.26 -6.34 -18.54
C ILE A 291 -1.61 -5.68 -18.84
N TYR A 292 -2.08 -4.84 -17.92
CA TYR A 292 -3.35 -4.14 -17.98
C TYR A 292 -3.24 -2.83 -17.20
N ASP A 293 -3.76 -1.73 -17.75
CA ASP A 293 -3.86 -0.43 -17.08
C ASP A 293 -5.03 0.36 -17.69
N GLU A 294 -6.18 0.29 -17.05
CA GLU A 294 -7.41 0.92 -17.54
C GLU A 294 -8.16 1.63 -16.41
N GLU A 295 -8.96 2.63 -16.77
CA GLU A 295 -9.84 3.33 -15.84
C GLU A 295 -11.27 2.81 -16.02
N SER A 296 -11.87 2.27 -14.96
CA SER A 296 -13.29 1.90 -14.95
C SER A 296 -14.16 3.09 -14.53
N ALA A 297 -15.47 2.88 -14.43
CA ALA A 297 -16.37 3.88 -13.84
C ALA A 297 -16.11 4.12 -12.34
N TYR A 298 -15.34 3.23 -11.69
CA TYR A 298 -15.16 3.21 -10.24
C TYR A 298 -13.72 3.50 -9.82
N GLN A 299 -12.72 3.00 -10.57
CA GLN A 299 -11.33 3.01 -10.13
C GLN A 299 -10.33 2.78 -11.28
N ASN A 300 -9.07 3.13 -11.03
CA ASN A 300 -7.95 2.69 -11.85
C ASN A 300 -7.62 1.23 -11.55
N ILE A 301 -7.46 0.41 -12.58
CA ILE A 301 -7.16 -1.02 -12.48
C ILE A 301 -5.86 -1.28 -13.21
N LYS A 302 -4.84 -1.79 -12.49
CA LYS A 302 -3.60 -2.26 -13.08
C LYS A 302 -3.39 -3.74 -12.81
N ILE A 303 -2.85 -4.44 -13.78
CA ILE A 303 -2.26 -5.77 -13.60
C ILE A 303 -0.83 -5.67 -14.11
N LEU A 304 0.12 -5.89 -13.21
CA LEU A 304 1.56 -5.78 -13.48
C LEU A 304 2.22 -7.14 -13.31
N HIS A 305 3.10 -7.54 -14.23
CA HIS A 305 3.85 -8.78 -14.09
C HIS A 305 5.07 -8.56 -13.20
N SER A 306 5.17 -9.33 -12.13
CA SER A 306 6.35 -9.49 -11.28
C SER A 306 6.96 -10.87 -11.51
N LYS A 307 8.28 -10.93 -11.59
CA LYS A 307 9.01 -12.19 -11.82
C LYS A 307 8.80 -13.19 -10.68
N GLN A 308 8.78 -12.71 -9.44
CA GLN A 308 8.64 -13.57 -8.26
C GLN A 308 7.18 -13.80 -7.83
N PHE A 309 6.28 -12.83 -8.04
CA PHE A 309 4.89 -12.90 -7.57
C PHE A 309 3.88 -13.28 -8.67
N GLY A 310 4.31 -13.31 -9.93
CA GLY A 310 3.41 -13.44 -11.07
C GLY A 310 2.65 -12.13 -11.31
N ASN A 311 1.43 -12.23 -11.82
CA ASN A 311 0.61 -11.04 -12.05
C ASN A 311 0.09 -10.48 -10.73
N ILE A 312 0.18 -9.15 -10.56
CA ILE A 312 -0.24 -8.39 -9.37
C ILE A 312 -1.38 -7.47 -9.77
N LEU A 313 -2.54 -7.62 -9.14
CA LEU A 313 -3.68 -6.72 -9.23
C LEU A 313 -3.47 -5.52 -8.30
N ILE A 314 -3.58 -4.32 -8.87
CA ILE A 314 -3.46 -3.05 -8.14
C ILE A 314 -4.67 -2.19 -8.46
N LEU A 315 -5.43 -1.79 -7.43
CA LEU A 315 -6.63 -0.96 -7.58
C LEU A 315 -6.41 0.41 -6.93
N SER A 316 -6.60 1.49 -7.69
CA SER A 316 -6.39 2.87 -7.21
C SER A 316 -5.02 3.12 -6.54
N GLY A 317 -4.01 2.36 -6.98
CA GLY A 317 -2.63 2.38 -6.48
C GLY A 317 -2.41 1.64 -5.16
N ASP A 318 -3.32 0.77 -4.75
CA ASP A 318 -3.18 -0.15 -3.62
C ASP A 318 -2.97 -1.57 -4.15
N VAL A 319 -2.05 -2.35 -3.55
CA VAL A 319 -1.78 -3.73 -3.97
C VAL A 319 -2.85 -4.63 -3.35
N ASN A 320 -3.71 -5.22 -4.18
CA ASN A 320 -4.82 -6.04 -3.70
C ASN A 320 -4.47 -7.52 -3.61
N LEU A 321 -3.88 -8.09 -4.67
CA LEU A 321 -3.54 -9.51 -4.69
C LEU A 321 -2.60 -9.84 -5.84
N ALA A 322 -1.64 -10.73 -5.60
CA ALA A 322 -0.84 -11.35 -6.65
C ALA A 322 -1.16 -12.85 -6.83
N GLU A 323 -0.75 -13.43 -7.95
CA GLU A 323 -0.85 -14.87 -8.19
C GLU A 323 -0.09 -15.72 -7.16
N SER A 324 0.89 -15.15 -6.45
CA SER A 324 1.60 -15.79 -5.33
C SER A 324 0.81 -15.86 -4.03
N ASP A 325 -0.28 -15.11 -3.90
CA ASP A 325 -0.84 -14.72 -2.60
C ASP A 325 -1.94 -15.66 -2.10
N LEU A 326 -1.79 -16.97 -2.31
CA LEU A 326 -2.69 -17.97 -1.74
C LEU A 326 -2.78 -17.86 -0.20
N ALA A 327 -1.76 -17.29 0.46
CA ALA A 327 -1.79 -16.98 1.89
C ALA A 327 -2.91 -15.99 2.26
N TYR A 328 -3.17 -14.98 1.42
CA TYR A 328 -4.29 -14.05 1.58
C TYR A 328 -5.63 -14.79 1.52
N THR A 329 -5.85 -15.53 0.42
CA THR A 329 -7.09 -16.28 0.19
C THR A 329 -7.35 -17.29 1.31
N LYS A 330 -6.31 -17.99 1.78
CA LYS A 330 -6.43 -18.91 2.92
C LYS A 330 -6.80 -18.20 4.22
N ALA A 331 -6.15 -17.08 4.53
CA ALA A 331 -6.41 -16.34 5.76
C ALA A 331 -7.84 -15.78 5.81
N ILE A 332 -8.28 -15.15 4.72
CA ILE A 332 -9.63 -14.57 4.63
C ILE A 332 -10.74 -15.63 4.56
N MET A 333 -10.40 -16.91 4.33
CA MET A 333 -11.29 -18.07 4.44
C MET A 333 -11.21 -18.79 5.80
N GLY A 334 -10.57 -18.19 6.81
CA GLY A 334 -10.47 -18.76 8.15
C GLY A 334 -9.31 -19.76 8.34
N SER A 335 -8.27 -19.68 7.51
CA SER A 335 -7.00 -20.41 7.67
C SER A 335 -7.16 -21.94 7.76
N GLY A 336 -8.11 -22.49 7.01
CA GLY A 336 -8.39 -23.94 6.95
C GLY A 336 -9.11 -24.52 8.17
N LYS A 337 -9.64 -23.67 9.06
CA LYS A 337 -10.40 -24.09 10.25
C LYS A 337 -11.89 -24.34 9.95
N GLU A 338 -12.37 -23.88 8.81
CA GLU A 338 -13.78 -23.94 8.41
C GLU A 338 -14.05 -25.08 7.42
N ASP A 339 -15.23 -25.68 7.53
CA ASP A 339 -15.76 -26.62 6.54
C ASP A 339 -16.84 -25.92 5.71
N TYR A 340 -16.53 -25.67 4.44
CA TYR A 340 -17.41 -25.03 3.48
C TYR A 340 -18.38 -25.99 2.78
N THR A 341 -18.30 -27.30 3.05
CA THR A 341 -19.17 -28.31 2.45
C THR A 341 -20.64 -28.03 2.78
N ASN A 342 -21.51 -27.95 1.76
CA ASN A 342 -22.94 -27.65 1.90
C ASN A 342 -23.28 -26.33 2.63
N LYS A 343 -22.36 -25.35 2.64
CA LYS A 343 -22.58 -24.03 3.27
C LYS A 343 -23.10 -22.98 2.28
N GLU A 344 -23.88 -22.03 2.79
CA GLU A 344 -24.26 -20.80 2.08
C GLU A 344 -23.22 -19.71 2.41
N VAL A 345 -22.54 -19.20 1.39
CA VAL A 345 -21.46 -18.22 1.52
C VAL A 345 -21.80 -16.94 0.75
N LEU A 346 -21.58 -15.79 1.38
CA LEU A 346 -21.63 -14.49 0.73
C LEU A 346 -20.22 -13.89 0.67
N ILE A 347 -19.77 -13.49 -0.51
CA ILE A 347 -18.52 -12.75 -0.72
C ILE A 347 -18.89 -11.32 -1.16
N LEU A 348 -18.35 -10.32 -0.47
CA LEU A 348 -18.47 -8.90 -0.83
C LEU A 348 -17.16 -8.44 -1.47
N GLY A 349 -17.19 -7.94 -2.70
CA GLY A 349 -15.98 -7.72 -3.48
C GLY A 349 -15.41 -9.04 -4.02
N GLY A 350 -14.09 -9.21 -3.93
CA GLY A 350 -13.41 -10.41 -4.41
C GLY A 350 -13.41 -10.57 -5.94
N GLY A 351 -13.41 -9.46 -6.68
CA GLY A 351 -13.41 -9.44 -8.14
C GLY A 351 -12.23 -10.17 -8.81
N ASP A 352 -11.17 -10.48 -8.07
CA ASP A 352 -10.08 -11.35 -8.52
C ASP A 352 -10.51 -12.82 -8.67
N GLY A 353 -11.56 -13.25 -7.97
CA GLY A 353 -12.15 -14.58 -8.04
C GLY A 353 -11.43 -15.67 -7.23
N GLY A 354 -10.37 -15.36 -6.48
CA GLY A 354 -9.58 -16.35 -5.74
C GLY A 354 -10.37 -17.05 -4.63
N ILE A 355 -11.12 -16.29 -3.83
CA ILE A 355 -11.96 -16.85 -2.76
C ILE A 355 -13.06 -17.75 -3.35
N LEU A 356 -13.73 -17.27 -4.40
CA LEU A 356 -14.75 -18.03 -5.11
C LEU A 356 -14.19 -19.35 -5.67
N TYR A 357 -13.03 -19.27 -6.33
CA TYR A 357 -12.36 -20.44 -6.91
C TYR A 357 -11.99 -21.49 -5.86
N GLU A 358 -11.46 -21.09 -4.71
CA GLU A 358 -11.12 -22.03 -3.63
C GLU A 358 -12.37 -22.63 -2.96
N ILE A 359 -13.40 -21.82 -2.66
CA ILE A 359 -14.61 -22.31 -1.99
C ILE A 359 -15.40 -23.28 -2.88
N VAL A 360 -15.52 -23.02 -4.19
CA VAL A 360 -16.24 -23.91 -5.12
C VAL A 360 -15.69 -25.35 -5.10
N LYS A 361 -14.37 -25.51 -4.94
CA LYS A 361 -13.72 -26.85 -4.81
C LYS A 361 -14.18 -27.61 -3.58
N MET A 362 -14.63 -26.90 -2.54
CA MET A 362 -15.08 -27.46 -1.27
C MET A 362 -16.57 -27.85 -1.28
N LYS A 363 -17.24 -27.84 -2.45
CA LYS A 363 -18.64 -28.26 -2.63
C LYS A 363 -19.62 -27.53 -1.69
N PRO A 364 -19.66 -26.18 -1.78
CA PRO A 364 -20.60 -25.39 -1.02
C PRO A 364 -22.03 -25.66 -1.50
N LYS A 365 -23.02 -25.29 -0.69
CA LYS A 365 -24.42 -25.31 -1.13
C LYS A 365 -24.66 -24.20 -2.15
N MET A 366 -24.16 -22.99 -1.85
CA MET A 366 -24.19 -21.86 -2.76
C MET A 366 -23.17 -20.81 -2.32
N VAL A 367 -22.41 -20.27 -3.27
CA VAL A 367 -21.59 -19.06 -3.08
C VAL A 367 -22.20 -17.92 -3.87
N THR A 368 -22.53 -16.82 -3.22
CA THR A 368 -22.94 -15.59 -3.89
C THR A 368 -21.81 -14.57 -3.74
N MET A 369 -21.16 -14.20 -4.84
CA MET A 369 -20.15 -13.14 -4.88
C MET A 369 -20.80 -11.86 -5.42
N VAL A 370 -20.54 -10.71 -4.79
CA VAL A 370 -21.11 -9.42 -5.18
C VAL A 370 -19.98 -8.43 -5.43
N GLU A 371 -19.71 -8.15 -6.69
CA GLU A 371 -18.62 -7.27 -7.15
C GLU A 371 -19.23 -6.10 -7.93
N ILE A 372 -18.77 -4.88 -7.67
CA ILE A 372 -19.31 -3.69 -8.30
C ILE A 372 -18.73 -3.45 -9.70
N ASP A 373 -17.49 -3.90 -9.93
CA ASP A 373 -16.70 -3.54 -11.09
C ASP A 373 -16.47 -4.70 -12.06
N GLN A 374 -17.23 -4.71 -13.16
CA GLN A 374 -17.09 -5.69 -14.23
C GLN A 374 -15.69 -5.72 -14.85
N MET A 375 -14.98 -4.58 -14.89
CA MET A 375 -13.65 -4.50 -15.50
C MET A 375 -12.60 -5.21 -14.64
N VAL A 376 -12.77 -5.24 -13.30
CA VAL A 376 -11.91 -6.04 -12.41
C VAL A 376 -12.09 -7.52 -12.73
N ILE A 377 -13.34 -8.00 -12.84
CA ILE A 377 -13.63 -9.40 -13.18
C ILE A 377 -13.06 -9.77 -14.56
N ASP A 378 -13.28 -8.93 -15.57
CA ASP A 378 -12.81 -9.21 -16.93
C ASP A 378 -11.28 -9.23 -17.01
N GLY A 379 -10.61 -8.30 -16.32
CA GLY A 379 -9.16 -8.24 -16.20
C GLY A 379 -8.59 -9.48 -15.50
N CYS A 380 -9.12 -9.82 -14.33
CA CYS A 380 -8.66 -10.97 -13.55
C CYS A 380 -8.97 -12.30 -14.25
N ARG A 381 -10.14 -12.46 -14.87
CA ARG A 381 -10.45 -13.61 -15.74
C ARG A 381 -9.41 -13.75 -16.85
N LYS A 382 -8.92 -12.66 -17.44
CA LYS A 382 -7.95 -12.75 -18.54
C LYS A 382 -6.52 -13.00 -18.04
N PHE A 383 -6.12 -12.37 -16.94
CA PHE A 383 -4.72 -12.22 -16.57
C PHE A 383 -4.34 -12.81 -15.20
N MET A 384 -5.29 -13.16 -14.34
CA MET A 384 -5.03 -13.71 -12.98
C MET A 384 -5.47 -15.18 -12.90
N ARG A 385 -5.16 -15.98 -13.93
CA ARG A 385 -5.64 -17.37 -14.06
C ARG A 385 -5.11 -18.31 -12.98
N LYS A 386 -3.93 -18.04 -12.39
CA LYS A 386 -3.46 -18.85 -11.25
C LYS A 386 -4.29 -18.60 -9.99
N THR A 387 -4.94 -17.45 -9.90
CA THR A 387 -5.82 -17.07 -8.79
C THR A 387 -7.24 -17.59 -8.98
N CYS A 388 -7.90 -17.26 -10.10
CA CYS A 388 -9.32 -17.57 -10.32
C CYS A 388 -9.60 -18.86 -11.09
N GLY A 389 -8.58 -19.50 -11.68
CA GLY A 389 -8.78 -20.63 -12.58
C GLY A 389 -9.73 -20.29 -13.73
N ASP A 390 -10.80 -21.08 -13.86
CA ASP A 390 -11.86 -20.94 -14.85
C ASP A 390 -13.20 -20.46 -14.24
N VAL A 391 -13.26 -20.18 -12.93
CA VAL A 391 -14.52 -19.89 -12.25
C VAL A 391 -15.21 -18.61 -12.74
N LEU A 392 -14.43 -17.67 -13.28
CA LEU A 392 -14.94 -16.41 -13.84
C LEU A 392 -15.33 -16.51 -15.32
N ASP A 393 -15.11 -17.66 -15.99
CA ASP A 393 -15.54 -17.85 -17.38
C ASP A 393 -17.06 -17.88 -17.51
N ASN A 394 -17.75 -18.34 -16.47
CA ASN A 394 -19.20 -18.25 -16.34
C ASN A 394 -19.55 -17.60 -15.01
N LEU A 395 -20.31 -16.51 -15.01
CA LEU A 395 -20.71 -15.83 -13.77
C LEU A 395 -21.77 -16.59 -12.96
N LYS A 396 -22.21 -17.76 -13.43
CA LYS A 396 -23.12 -18.66 -12.73
C LYS A 396 -22.71 -20.10 -13.01
N GLY A 397 -22.66 -20.90 -11.95
CA GLY A 397 -22.44 -22.34 -12.01
C GLY A 397 -23.44 -23.09 -11.13
N GLU A 398 -23.20 -24.38 -10.91
CA GLU A 398 -24.11 -25.23 -10.12
C GLU A 398 -24.22 -24.79 -8.65
N CYS A 399 -23.10 -24.35 -8.06
CA CYS A 399 -23.00 -23.99 -6.65
C CYS A 399 -22.51 -22.55 -6.42
N TYR A 400 -22.56 -21.69 -7.45
CA TYR A 400 -22.18 -20.29 -7.30
C TYR A 400 -22.86 -19.34 -8.28
N GLN A 401 -22.90 -18.06 -7.91
CA GLN A 401 -23.27 -16.94 -8.78
C GLN A 401 -22.46 -15.69 -8.43
N VAL A 402 -22.16 -14.88 -9.45
CA VAL A 402 -21.55 -13.56 -9.34
C VAL A 402 -22.60 -12.51 -9.72
N LEU A 403 -22.83 -11.55 -8.84
CA LEU A 403 -23.71 -10.40 -9.04
C LEU A 403 -22.85 -9.16 -9.30
N ILE A 404 -23.09 -8.49 -10.42
CA ILE A 404 -22.36 -7.28 -10.82
C ILE A 404 -23.14 -6.05 -10.35
N GLU A 405 -23.07 -5.79 -9.06
CA GLU A 405 -23.89 -4.79 -8.35
C GLU A 405 -23.12 -4.24 -7.14
N ASP A 406 -23.49 -3.04 -6.68
CA ASP A 406 -23.06 -2.52 -5.37
C ASP A 406 -23.56 -3.46 -4.25
N CYS A 407 -22.66 -3.88 -3.36
CA CYS A 407 -22.98 -4.80 -2.29
C CYS A 407 -23.94 -4.23 -1.23
N ILE A 408 -24.01 -2.90 -1.06
CA ILE A 408 -24.85 -2.26 -0.05
C ILE A 408 -26.35 -2.47 -0.33
N PRO A 409 -26.89 -2.15 -1.53
CA PRO A 409 -28.26 -2.52 -1.90
C PRO A 409 -28.56 -4.01 -1.77
N VAL A 410 -27.60 -4.87 -2.15
CA VAL A 410 -27.77 -6.33 -2.09
C VAL A 410 -27.88 -6.82 -0.65
N LEU A 411 -27.02 -6.35 0.25
CA LEU A 411 -27.07 -6.66 1.68
C LEU A 411 -28.39 -6.18 2.31
N LYS A 412 -28.83 -4.96 1.99
CA LYS A 412 -30.13 -4.43 2.45
C LYS A 412 -31.30 -5.30 1.98
N ARG A 413 -31.26 -5.77 0.73
CA ARG A 413 -32.25 -6.68 0.16
C ARG A 413 -32.26 -8.02 0.89
N TYR A 414 -31.11 -8.65 1.08
CA TYR A 414 -31.01 -9.93 1.79
C TYR A 414 -31.43 -9.85 3.26
N ALA A 415 -31.09 -8.75 3.96
CA ALA A 415 -31.55 -8.53 5.32
C ALA A 415 -33.09 -8.40 5.40
N LYS A 416 -33.72 -7.73 4.42
CA LYS A 416 -35.18 -7.61 4.34
C LYS A 416 -35.87 -8.94 3.99
N GLU A 417 -35.22 -9.76 3.17
CA GLU A 417 -35.67 -11.10 2.80
C GLU A 417 -35.38 -12.16 3.86
N GLU A 418 -34.77 -11.77 4.99
CA GLU A 418 -34.31 -12.66 6.06
C GLU A 418 -33.39 -13.79 5.56
N ARG A 419 -32.68 -13.54 4.45
CA ARG A 419 -31.70 -14.48 3.91
C ARG A 419 -30.46 -14.48 4.80
N MET A 420 -30.07 -15.67 5.25
CA MET A 420 -28.90 -15.85 6.11
C MET A 420 -27.84 -16.75 5.48
N PHE A 421 -26.57 -16.46 5.78
CA PHE A 421 -25.40 -17.18 5.29
C PHE A 421 -24.63 -17.80 6.46
N ASP A 422 -24.05 -18.97 6.24
CA ASP A 422 -23.13 -19.60 7.20
C ASP A 422 -21.84 -18.76 7.32
N TYR A 423 -21.38 -18.22 6.20
CA TYR A 423 -20.19 -17.39 6.13
C TYR A 423 -20.43 -16.13 5.32
N VAL A 424 -19.95 -15.00 5.83
CA VAL A 424 -19.86 -13.74 5.08
C VAL A 424 -18.38 -13.35 5.01
N ILE A 425 -17.84 -13.20 3.81
CA ILE A 425 -16.45 -12.84 3.57
C ILE A 425 -16.42 -11.45 2.93
N ASN A 426 -15.92 -10.47 3.66
CA ASN A 426 -15.73 -9.12 3.15
C ASN A 426 -14.32 -9.00 2.57
N ASP A 427 -14.28 -8.93 1.25
CA ASP A 427 -13.08 -8.77 0.43
C ASP A 427 -13.17 -7.50 -0.42
N LEU A 428 -13.70 -6.44 0.20
CA LEU A 428 -13.75 -5.11 -0.40
C LEU A 428 -12.37 -4.44 -0.35
N THR A 429 -12.17 -3.43 -1.20
CA THR A 429 -11.00 -2.54 -1.16
C THR A 429 -10.87 -1.87 0.22
N ALA A 430 -9.64 -1.56 0.65
CA ALA A 430 -9.36 -0.99 1.98
C ALA A 430 -10.21 0.25 2.31
N VAL A 431 -10.48 1.07 1.29
CA VAL A 431 -11.58 2.03 1.29
C VAL A 431 -12.64 1.50 0.32
N PRO A 432 -13.80 1.03 0.80
CA PRO A 432 -14.82 0.50 -0.10
C PRO A 432 -15.36 1.60 -1.01
N ILE A 433 -15.72 1.24 -2.24
CA ILE A 433 -16.30 2.17 -3.21
C ILE A 433 -17.74 2.49 -2.78
N SER A 434 -18.08 3.78 -2.73
CA SER A 434 -19.45 4.24 -2.54
C SER A 434 -19.94 5.01 -3.76
N THR A 435 -21.16 4.71 -4.17
CA THR A 435 -21.89 5.43 -5.21
C THR A 435 -22.68 6.61 -4.66
N SER A 436 -22.69 6.80 -3.32
CA SER A 436 -23.48 7.82 -2.63
C SER A 436 -22.62 8.95 -2.07
N PRO A 437 -23.02 10.23 -2.23
CA PRO A 437 -22.29 11.37 -1.69
C PRO A 437 -22.45 11.58 -0.17
N GLU A 438 -23.23 10.72 0.51
CA GLU A 438 -23.71 10.93 1.90
C GLU A 438 -22.79 10.35 2.99
N GLU A 439 -21.63 9.78 2.62
CA GLU A 439 -20.73 9.15 3.59
C GLU A 439 -19.66 10.14 4.09
N ASP A 440 -20.06 10.96 5.06
CA ASP A 440 -19.18 11.96 5.67
C ASP A 440 -18.03 11.35 6.52
N SER A 441 -18.04 10.03 6.77
CA SER A 441 -17.00 9.32 7.55
C SER A 441 -16.77 7.88 7.08
N THR A 442 -15.52 7.56 6.70
CA THR A 442 -15.08 6.21 6.31
C THR A 442 -15.40 5.16 7.39
N TRP A 443 -15.27 5.51 8.67
CA TRP A 443 -15.55 4.58 9.77
C TRP A 443 -17.03 4.24 9.91
N GLU A 444 -17.92 5.21 9.67
CA GLU A 444 -19.36 4.94 9.67
C GLU A 444 -19.77 4.09 8.47
N PHE A 445 -19.10 4.25 7.33
CA PHE A 445 -19.32 3.41 6.17
C PHE A 445 -18.91 1.95 6.43
N LEU A 446 -17.69 1.73 6.97
CA LEU A 446 -17.24 0.41 7.40
C LEU A 446 -18.18 -0.22 8.44
N ARG A 447 -18.62 0.58 9.42
CA ARG A 447 -19.61 0.14 10.42
C ARG A 447 -20.94 -0.26 9.76
N MET A 448 -21.42 0.48 8.76
CA MET A 448 -22.65 0.11 8.03
C MET A 448 -22.49 -1.23 7.32
N ILE A 449 -21.37 -1.46 6.63
CA ILE A 449 -21.08 -2.75 5.97
C ILE A 449 -21.06 -3.89 7.00
N LEU A 450 -20.38 -3.68 8.13
CA LEU A 450 -20.32 -4.65 9.22
C LEU A 450 -21.72 -4.95 9.79
N ASP A 451 -22.52 -3.92 10.06
CA ASP A 451 -23.87 -4.09 10.63
C ASP A 451 -24.79 -4.88 9.69
N LEU A 452 -24.78 -4.52 8.40
CA LEU A 452 -25.54 -5.22 7.37
C LEU A 452 -25.07 -6.67 7.19
N SER A 453 -23.75 -6.89 7.22
CA SER A 453 -23.16 -8.23 7.14
C SER A 453 -23.59 -9.10 8.32
N MET A 454 -23.58 -8.55 9.55
CA MET A 454 -24.06 -9.28 10.72
C MET A 454 -25.55 -9.63 10.62
N ARG A 455 -26.38 -8.78 10.00
CA ARG A 455 -27.83 -9.05 9.84
C ARG A 455 -28.11 -10.26 8.95
N VAL A 456 -27.27 -10.50 7.95
CA VAL A 456 -27.38 -11.64 7.04
C VAL A 456 -26.50 -12.82 7.48
N LEU A 457 -25.76 -12.72 8.58
CA LEU A 457 -24.95 -13.82 9.12
C LEU A 457 -25.81 -14.71 10.03
N LYS A 458 -25.78 -16.03 9.87
CA LYS A 458 -26.44 -16.97 10.79
C LYS A 458 -25.95 -16.78 12.25
N PRO A 459 -26.75 -17.16 13.27
CA PRO A 459 -26.33 -17.05 14.67
C PRO A 459 -25.02 -17.78 15.01
N ASP A 460 -24.78 -18.93 14.38
CA ASP A 460 -23.57 -19.75 14.50
C ASP A 460 -22.54 -19.51 13.37
N GLY A 461 -22.82 -18.53 12.50
CA GLY A 461 -21.97 -18.19 11.37
C GLY A 461 -20.73 -17.38 11.76
N LYS A 462 -19.78 -17.30 10.83
CA LYS A 462 -18.58 -16.46 10.97
C LYS A 462 -18.44 -15.47 9.83
N TYR A 463 -17.94 -14.30 10.17
CA TYR A 463 -17.56 -13.25 9.25
C TYR A 463 -16.03 -13.16 9.18
N PHE A 464 -15.50 -13.07 7.96
CA PHE A 464 -14.07 -12.93 7.71
C PHE A 464 -13.79 -11.67 6.89
N THR A 465 -12.68 -11.01 7.18
CA THR A 465 -12.23 -9.84 6.42
C THR A 465 -10.74 -9.63 6.56
N GLN A 466 -10.15 -9.04 5.54
CA GLN A 466 -8.86 -8.36 5.67
C GLN A 466 -9.03 -7.14 6.58
N GLY A 467 -8.05 -6.86 7.42
CA GLY A 467 -8.02 -5.74 8.36
C GLY A 467 -7.17 -4.60 7.84
N ASN A 468 -5.90 -4.59 8.22
CA ASN A 468 -4.93 -3.60 7.78
C ASN A 468 -3.49 -4.07 8.06
N CYS A 469 -2.50 -3.27 7.66
CA CYS A 469 -1.11 -3.42 8.08
C CYS A 469 -0.98 -3.42 9.61
N ILE A 470 -0.16 -4.33 10.14
CA ILE A 470 0.07 -4.46 11.60
C ILE A 470 0.63 -3.18 12.25
N ASN A 471 1.32 -2.34 11.48
CA ASN A 471 1.93 -1.10 11.98
C ASN A 471 0.91 0.04 12.14
N LEU A 472 -0.27 -0.05 11.52
CA LEU A 472 -1.33 0.96 11.62
C LEU A 472 -2.23 0.71 12.84
N THR A 473 -1.63 0.71 14.02
CA THR A 473 -2.30 0.35 15.29
C THR A 473 -3.51 1.24 15.60
N GLU A 474 -3.42 2.55 15.35
CA GLU A 474 -4.54 3.49 15.54
C GLU A 474 -5.73 3.14 14.63
N ALA A 475 -5.47 2.82 13.36
CA ALA A 475 -6.51 2.42 12.41
C ALA A 475 -7.15 1.07 12.79
N LEU A 476 -6.34 0.10 13.23
CA LEU A 476 -6.84 -1.19 13.73
C LEU A 476 -7.71 -1.00 14.98
N SER A 477 -7.31 -0.13 15.91
CA SER A 477 -8.12 0.18 17.10
C SER A 477 -9.44 0.87 16.72
N LEU A 478 -9.43 1.83 15.79
CA LEU A 478 -10.66 2.50 15.33
C LEU A 478 -11.60 1.55 14.58
N TYR A 479 -11.06 0.57 13.86
CA TYR A 479 -11.84 -0.52 13.27
C TYR A 479 -12.49 -1.39 14.36
N GLU A 480 -11.71 -1.82 15.36
CA GLU A 480 -12.21 -2.63 16.49
C GLU A 480 -13.28 -1.89 17.32
N GLU A 481 -13.20 -0.57 17.45
CA GLU A 481 -14.24 0.26 18.06
C GLU A 481 -15.58 0.16 17.31
N GLN A 482 -15.57 -0.01 15.98
CA GLN A 482 -16.82 -0.16 15.22
C GLN A 482 -17.52 -1.49 15.50
N LEU A 483 -16.78 -2.55 15.83
CA LEU A 483 -17.34 -3.86 16.19
C LEU A 483 -18.21 -3.79 17.46
N GLY A 484 -17.90 -2.87 18.38
CA GLY A 484 -18.71 -2.60 19.57
C GLY A 484 -20.00 -1.79 19.32
N ARG A 485 -20.24 -1.35 18.08
CA ARG A 485 -21.33 -0.43 17.69
C ARG A 485 -22.31 -1.07 16.69
N LEU A 486 -22.31 -2.39 16.58
CA LEU A 486 -23.21 -3.15 15.72
C LEU A 486 -24.55 -3.43 16.43
N TYR A 487 -25.56 -3.83 15.67
CA TYR A 487 -26.91 -4.08 16.17
C TYR A 487 -26.99 -5.27 17.16
N CYS A 488 -26.02 -6.19 17.09
CA CYS A 488 -25.88 -7.31 18.00
C CYS A 488 -24.45 -7.35 18.57
N PRO A 489 -24.27 -7.85 19.80
CA PRO A 489 -22.93 -8.07 20.35
C PRO A 489 -22.18 -9.11 19.53
N VAL A 490 -20.89 -8.87 19.33
CA VAL A 490 -19.98 -9.76 18.61
C VAL A 490 -18.72 -10.01 19.42
N ASP A 491 -18.11 -11.17 19.23
CA ASP A 491 -16.74 -11.45 19.63
C ASP A 491 -15.87 -11.54 18.36
N PHE A 492 -14.56 -11.36 18.51
CA PHE A 492 -13.63 -11.45 17.39
C PHE A 492 -12.27 -12.00 17.80
N SER A 493 -11.55 -12.51 16.81
CA SER A 493 -10.12 -12.82 16.90
C SER A 493 -9.40 -12.25 15.68
N LYS A 494 -8.09 -12.04 15.82
CA LYS A 494 -7.25 -11.55 14.72
C LYS A 494 -6.00 -12.40 14.55
N GLU A 495 -5.57 -12.58 13.32
CA GLU A 495 -4.34 -13.27 12.96
C GLU A 495 -3.44 -12.38 12.10
N VAL A 496 -2.13 -12.51 12.28
CA VAL A 496 -1.12 -11.79 11.50
C VAL A 496 -0.58 -12.74 10.44
N VAL A 497 -0.64 -12.31 9.19
CA VAL A 497 -0.32 -13.15 8.03
C VAL A 497 0.74 -12.46 7.18
N CYS A 498 1.68 -13.27 6.69
CA CYS A 498 2.64 -12.87 5.68
C CYS A 498 2.02 -13.14 4.30
N VAL A 499 1.56 -12.07 3.64
CA VAL A 499 1.11 -12.14 2.24
C VAL A 499 2.32 -11.79 1.37
N PRO A 500 2.79 -12.70 0.48
CA PRO A 500 4.07 -12.54 -0.21
C PRO A 500 4.25 -11.20 -0.91
N SER A 501 3.26 -10.78 -1.72
CA SER A 501 3.38 -9.55 -2.50
C SER A 501 3.23 -8.27 -1.67
N TYR A 502 2.66 -8.32 -0.46
CA TYR A 502 2.34 -7.09 0.29
C TYR A 502 3.57 -6.36 0.84
N MET A 503 4.72 -7.02 0.95
CA MET A 503 5.95 -6.44 1.53
C MET A 503 5.75 -5.89 2.96
N GLU A 504 4.72 -6.37 3.65
CA GLU A 504 4.35 -6.03 5.02
C GLU A 504 3.47 -7.12 5.64
N LEU A 505 3.38 -7.13 6.97
CA LEU A 505 2.52 -8.08 7.69
C LEU A 505 1.10 -7.53 7.78
N TRP A 506 0.12 -8.38 7.49
CA TRP A 506 -1.29 -7.99 7.42
C TRP A 506 -2.12 -8.65 8.51
N VAL A 507 -3.08 -7.93 9.07
CA VAL A 507 -4.03 -8.43 10.06
C VAL A 507 -5.31 -8.88 9.38
N PHE A 508 -5.79 -10.07 9.71
CA PHE A 508 -7.10 -10.59 9.30
C PHE A 508 -8.00 -10.77 10.51
N TYR A 509 -9.29 -10.53 10.36
CA TYR A 509 -10.29 -10.66 11.42
C TYR A 509 -11.23 -11.83 11.16
N THR A 510 -11.51 -12.58 12.22
CA THR A 510 -12.65 -13.49 12.31
C THR A 510 -13.61 -12.94 13.35
N ILE A 511 -14.87 -12.71 12.97
CA ILE A 511 -15.91 -12.09 13.82
C ILE A 511 -17.12 -13.03 13.86
N TRP A 512 -17.73 -13.19 15.03
CA TRP A 512 -18.94 -14.01 15.19
C TRP A 512 -19.89 -13.37 16.20
N LYS A 513 -21.18 -13.73 16.10
CA LYS A 513 -22.20 -13.25 17.04
C LYS A 513 -21.93 -13.85 18.42
N LYS A 514 -22.04 -13.02 19.46
CA LYS A 514 -21.92 -13.50 20.83
C LYS A 514 -23.15 -14.34 21.16
N THR A 515 -22.93 -15.53 21.70
CA THR A 515 -24.01 -16.38 22.19
C THR A 515 -24.54 -15.80 23.51
N ASP A 516 -25.84 -15.60 23.62
CA ASP A 516 -26.47 -15.35 24.92
C ASP A 516 -26.29 -16.63 25.76
N ILE A 517 -25.45 -16.56 26.80
CA ILE A 517 -25.23 -17.65 27.77
C ILE A 517 -26.36 -17.65 28.80
#